data_AF-A0A4V3SDK6-F1
#
_entry.id   AF-A0A4V3SDK6-F1
#
_cell.length_a   1.000
_cell.length_b   1.000
_cell.length_c   1.000
_cell.angle_alpha   90.00
_cell.angle_beta   90.00
_cell.angle_gamma   90.00
#
_symmetry.space_group_name_H-M   'P 1'
#
loop_
_entity.id
_entity.type
_entity.pdbx_description
1 polymer ?
#
loop_
_entity_poly.entity_id
_entity_poly.type
_entity_poly.pdbx_seq_one_letter_code
_entity_poly.pdbx_strand_id
1 'polypeptide(L)'
;MAIKPESNGTTALRKTPSRRRCTIAVYPLEARVSVIDAYERGNDWREVAKANGVNLITTRGWVSKPNPSRFPNPRDGKKPRTLSEAEIDQLSECLSDDPSTTLQSFKTRILAGFAKVVSTTTVPNYLDGSLYAVGKPCRKQEPVSAEDH
;
A
#
# COMPACT_ATOMS: atom_id res chain seq x y z
N MET A 1 21.52 -66.38 -16.78
CA MET A 1 21.99 -65.36 -17.76
C MET A 1 20.79 -64.46 -18.04
N ALA A 2 20.65 -63.29 -17.39
CA ALA A 2 21.31 -62.01 -17.74
C ALA A 2 21.04 -61.66 -19.22
N ILE A 3 20.47 -60.52 -19.63
CA ILE A 3 20.72 -59.12 -19.24
C ILE A 3 19.44 -58.30 -19.58
N LYS A 4 19.01 -57.40 -18.68
CA LYS A 4 18.00 -56.36 -18.99
C LYS A 4 18.71 -55.17 -19.66
N PRO A 5 18.13 -54.52 -20.69
CA PRO A 5 18.75 -53.33 -21.26
C PRO A 5 18.60 -52.14 -20.30
N GLU A 6 19.74 -51.54 -19.97
CA GLU A 6 19.87 -50.29 -19.23
C GLU A 6 19.43 -49.12 -20.12
N SER A 7 18.35 -48.43 -19.76
CA SER A 7 18.01 -47.13 -20.33
C SER A 7 18.71 -46.03 -19.53
N ASN A 8 19.85 -45.60 -20.04
CA ASN A 8 20.47 -44.32 -19.69
C ASN A 8 19.54 -43.18 -20.14
N GLY A 9 19.25 -42.21 -19.27
CA GLY A 9 18.35 -41.12 -19.65
C GLY A 9 18.11 -40.06 -18.60
N THR A 10 19.08 -39.16 -18.45
CA THR A 10 18.85 -37.72 -18.27
C THR A 10 18.27 -37.25 -16.93
N THR A 11 19.19 -36.91 -16.02
CA THR A 11 19.00 -35.99 -14.90
C THR A 11 18.24 -34.73 -15.33
N ALA A 12 16.94 -34.68 -15.06
CA ALA A 12 16.16 -33.47 -15.22
C ALA A 12 16.62 -32.46 -14.16
N LEU A 13 17.34 -31.42 -14.60
CA LEU A 13 17.56 -30.20 -13.82
C LEU A 13 16.20 -29.74 -13.28
N ARG A 14 15.99 -29.88 -11.97
CA ARG A 14 14.90 -29.20 -11.27
C ARG A 14 15.17 -27.70 -11.35
N LYS A 15 14.65 -27.04 -12.39
CA LYS A 15 14.50 -25.59 -12.40
C LYS A 15 13.49 -25.26 -11.30
N THR A 16 13.99 -24.91 -10.12
CA THR A 16 13.16 -24.28 -9.10
C THR A 16 12.53 -23.03 -9.70
N PRO A 17 11.20 -22.87 -9.66
CA PRO A 17 10.59 -21.67 -10.20
C PRO A 17 11.09 -20.47 -9.40
N SER A 18 11.77 -19.58 -10.12
CA SER A 18 12.17 -18.25 -9.70
C SER A 18 10.99 -17.54 -9.01
N ARG A 19 11.22 -17.01 -7.79
CA ARG A 19 10.31 -16.10 -7.08
C ARG A 19 10.14 -14.81 -7.90
N ARG A 20 9.38 -14.86 -8.99
CA ARG A 20 9.06 -13.68 -9.78
C ARG A 20 7.87 -12.98 -9.13
N ARG A 21 8.04 -11.68 -8.88
CA ARG A 21 6.99 -10.71 -8.51
C ARG A 21 5.62 -11.19 -8.97
N CYS A 22 4.79 -11.61 -8.02
CA CYS A 22 3.43 -12.02 -8.33
C CYS A 22 2.71 -10.80 -8.90
N THR A 23 2.43 -10.82 -10.20
CA THR A 23 1.33 -10.04 -10.74
C THR A 23 0.09 -10.47 -9.95
N ILE A 24 -0.51 -9.55 -9.22
CA ILE A 24 -1.71 -9.84 -8.45
C ILE A 24 -2.78 -10.22 -9.47
N ALA A 25 -3.24 -11.47 -9.44
CA ALA A 25 -4.32 -11.93 -10.31
C ALA A 25 -5.59 -11.16 -9.94
N VAL A 26 -5.98 -10.22 -10.81
CA VAL A 26 -7.26 -9.50 -10.70
C VAL A 26 -8.29 -10.36 -11.42
N TYR A 27 -9.23 -10.92 -10.67
CA TYR A 27 -10.34 -11.66 -11.24
C TYR A 27 -11.52 -10.73 -11.52
N PRO A 28 -12.26 -10.95 -12.61
CA PRO A 28 -13.45 -10.16 -12.90
C PRO A 28 -14.51 -10.33 -11.79
N LEU A 29 -15.23 -9.26 -11.49
CA LEU A 29 -16.27 -9.27 -10.45
C LEU A 29 -17.37 -10.27 -10.79
N GLU A 30 -17.74 -10.38 -12.06
CA GLU A 30 -18.75 -11.29 -12.58
C GLU A 30 -18.46 -12.76 -12.24
N ALA A 31 -17.21 -13.19 -12.38
CA ALA A 31 -16.79 -14.55 -12.04
C ALA A 31 -16.95 -14.82 -10.54
N ARG A 32 -16.68 -13.82 -9.70
CA ARG A 32 -16.84 -13.93 -8.25
C ARG A 32 -18.30 -13.98 -7.84
N VAL A 33 -19.15 -13.15 -8.45
CA VAL A 33 -20.61 -13.16 -8.20
C VAL A 33 -21.21 -14.50 -8.60
N SER A 34 -20.86 -15.00 -9.80
CA SER A 34 -21.36 -16.29 -10.30
C SER A 34 -20.99 -17.46 -9.39
N VAL A 35 -19.76 -17.47 -8.85
CA VAL A 35 -19.30 -18.52 -7.92
C VAL A 35 -20.01 -18.44 -6.57
N ILE A 36 -20.29 -17.24 -6.06
CA ILE A 36 -21.01 -17.04 -4.79
C ILE A 36 -22.48 -17.43 -4.96
N ASP A 37 -23.14 -16.99 -6.04
CA ASP A 37 -24.55 -17.32 -6.33
C ASP A 37 -24.73 -18.83 -6.52
N ALA A 38 -23.79 -19.51 -7.20
CA ALA A 38 -23.80 -20.97 -7.29
C ALA A 38 -23.67 -21.66 -5.92
N TYR A 39 -22.82 -21.13 -5.04
CA TYR A 39 -22.67 -21.64 -3.67
C TYR A 39 -23.94 -21.43 -2.83
N GLU A 40 -24.56 -20.25 -2.91
CA GLU A 40 -25.80 -19.93 -2.20
C GLU A 40 -26.99 -20.80 -2.66
N ARG A 41 -27.03 -21.16 -3.95
CA ARG A 41 -28.04 -22.07 -4.52
C ARG A 41 -27.78 -23.55 -4.24
N GLY A 42 -26.67 -23.89 -3.56
CA GLY A 42 -26.28 -25.28 -3.30
C GLY A 42 -25.75 -26.04 -4.53
N ASN A 43 -25.40 -25.32 -5.60
CA ASN A 43 -24.82 -25.89 -6.82
C ASN A 43 -23.29 -26.05 -6.70
N ASP A 44 -22.70 -26.80 -7.63
CA ASP A 44 -21.25 -27.02 -7.70
C ASP A 44 -20.47 -25.78 -8.16
N TRP A 45 -20.24 -24.86 -7.22
CA TRP A 45 -19.43 -23.65 -7.40
C TRP A 45 -18.01 -23.90 -7.93
N ARG A 46 -17.49 -25.12 -7.77
CA ARG A 46 -16.18 -25.54 -8.31
C ARG A 46 -16.18 -25.62 -9.84
N GLU A 47 -17.27 -26.07 -10.43
CA GLU A 47 -17.40 -26.13 -11.90
C GLU A 47 -17.56 -24.73 -12.48
N VAL A 48 -18.35 -23.88 -11.82
CA VAL A 48 -18.51 -22.46 -12.16
C VAL A 48 -17.16 -21.72 -12.07
N ALA A 49 -16.36 -22.00 -11.05
CA ALA A 49 -15.01 -21.42 -10.92
C ALA A 49 -14.08 -21.83 -12.06
N LYS A 50 -14.14 -23.10 -12.47
CA LYS A 50 -13.33 -23.65 -13.58
C LYS A 50 -13.75 -23.05 -14.92
N ALA A 51 -15.06 -22.90 -15.15
CA ALA A 51 -15.60 -22.25 -16.34
C ALA A 51 -15.16 -20.77 -16.46
N ASN A 52 -15.03 -20.08 -15.32
CA ASN A 52 -14.55 -18.71 -15.24
C ASN A 52 -13.02 -18.57 -15.18
N GLY A 53 -12.26 -19.67 -15.23
CA GLY A 53 -10.79 -19.65 -15.16
C GLY A 53 -10.22 -19.17 -13.82
N VAL A 54 -10.99 -19.24 -12.73
CA VAL A 54 -10.57 -18.79 -11.40
C VAL A 54 -9.92 -19.93 -10.62
N ASN A 55 -8.83 -19.63 -9.90
CA ASN A 55 -8.18 -20.60 -9.03
C ASN A 55 -9.11 -21.06 -7.88
N LEU A 56 -9.20 -22.38 -7.67
CA LEU A 56 -10.01 -23.01 -6.64
C LEU A 56 -9.67 -22.56 -5.21
N ILE A 57 -8.40 -22.24 -4.94
CA ILE A 57 -7.97 -21.71 -3.63
C ILE A 57 -8.56 -20.32 -3.41
N THR A 58 -8.59 -19.50 -4.45
CA THR A 58 -9.16 -18.14 -4.41
C THR A 58 -10.67 -18.19 -4.23
N THR A 59 -11.37 -19.05 -4.98
CA THR A 59 -12.83 -19.20 -4.86
C THR A 59 -13.27 -19.76 -3.52
N ARG A 60 -12.49 -20.68 -2.92
CA ARG A 60 -12.70 -21.13 -1.54
C ARG A 60 -12.70 -19.95 -0.56
N GLY A 61 -11.77 -19.00 -0.74
CA GLY A 61 -11.71 -17.78 0.06
C GLY A 61 -12.94 -16.88 -0.08
N TRP A 62 -13.61 -16.91 -1.24
CA TRP A 62 -14.84 -16.13 -1.48
C TRP A 62 -16.05 -16.74 -0.79
N VAL A 63 -16.22 -18.06 -0.87
CA VAL A 63 -17.38 -18.76 -0.28
C VAL A 63 -17.28 -18.91 1.24
N SER A 64 -16.06 -19.10 1.79
CA SER A 64 -15.87 -19.29 3.25
C SER A 64 -15.92 -17.98 4.05
N LYS A 65 -15.74 -16.84 3.40
CA LYS A 65 -15.79 -15.50 4.02
C LYS A 65 -16.66 -14.60 3.14
N PRO A 66 -17.98 -14.79 3.13
CA PRO A 66 -18.88 -13.84 2.48
C PRO A 66 -18.79 -12.52 3.25
N ASN A 67 -17.85 -11.66 2.85
CA ASN A 67 -17.59 -10.38 3.51
C ASN A 67 -18.57 -9.32 2.94
N PRO A 68 -19.22 -8.50 3.78
CA PRO A 68 -20.25 -7.52 3.39
C PRO A 68 -19.84 -6.44 2.39
N SER A 69 -18.54 -6.14 2.20
CA SER A 69 -18.10 -5.32 1.06
C SER A 69 -17.89 -6.21 -0.16
N ARG A 70 -18.95 -6.41 -0.95
CA ARG A 70 -19.05 -7.31 -2.13
C ARG A 70 -18.02 -7.05 -3.26
N PHE A 71 -17.06 -6.17 -3.04
CA PHE A 71 -16.13 -5.63 -4.02
C PHE A 71 -14.69 -5.69 -3.48
N PRO A 72 -13.66 -5.73 -4.35
CA PRO A 72 -12.28 -5.55 -3.91
C PRO A 72 -12.21 -4.24 -3.14
N ASN A 73 -11.97 -4.32 -1.83
CA ASN A 73 -11.63 -3.15 -1.05
C ASN A 73 -10.38 -2.55 -1.71
N PRO A 74 -10.41 -1.29 -2.20
CA PRO A 74 -9.20 -0.66 -2.69
C PRO A 74 -8.16 -0.82 -1.59
N ARG A 75 -7.08 -1.54 -1.91
CA ARG A 75 -5.98 -1.78 -0.97
C ARG A 75 -5.14 -0.52 -0.75
N ASP A 76 -5.62 0.59 -1.31
CA ASP A 76 -5.06 1.91 -1.18
C ASP A 76 -5.73 2.59 0.02
N GLY A 77 -4.98 2.66 1.11
CA GLY A 77 -5.43 3.20 2.37
C GLY A 77 -4.43 4.19 2.89
N LYS A 78 -4.43 5.41 2.33
CA LYS A 78 -3.89 6.53 3.09
C LYS A 78 -4.86 6.71 4.27
N LYS A 79 -4.41 6.34 5.47
CA LYS A 79 -5.21 6.55 6.67
C LYS A 79 -5.58 8.04 6.75
N PRO A 80 -6.83 8.39 7.13
CA PRO A 80 -7.17 9.78 7.35
C PRO A 80 -6.19 10.38 8.37
N ARG A 81 -5.70 11.59 8.08
CA ARG A 81 -4.80 12.30 9.00
C ARG A 81 -5.57 12.59 10.29
N THR A 82 -4.93 12.39 11.45
CA THR A 82 -5.52 12.72 12.76
C THR A 82 -5.77 14.22 12.91
N LEU A 83 -4.85 15.04 12.39
CA LEU A 83 -5.01 16.50 12.31
C LEU A 83 -5.50 16.92 10.93
N SER A 84 -6.46 17.83 10.92
CA SER A 84 -6.91 18.58 9.74
C SER A 84 -5.90 19.66 9.37
N GLU A 85 -5.99 20.15 8.15
CA GLU A 85 -5.07 21.17 7.61
C GLU A 85 -5.15 22.48 8.42
N ALA A 86 -6.35 22.94 8.76
CA ALA A 86 -6.55 24.13 9.61
C ALA A 86 -5.90 24.01 11.00
N GLU A 87 -5.90 22.82 11.59
CA GLU A 87 -5.23 22.57 12.87
C GLU A 87 -3.70 22.61 12.73
N ILE A 88 -3.18 22.18 11.57
CA ILE A 88 -1.74 22.23 11.26
C ILE A 88 -1.29 23.68 11.00
N ASP A 89 -2.13 24.49 10.36
CA ASP A 89 -1.86 25.90 10.12
C ASP A 89 -1.76 26.69 11.44
N GLN A 90 -2.69 26.45 12.37
CA GLN A 90 -2.63 27.06 13.72
C GLN A 90 -1.36 26.66 14.50
N LEU A 91 -0.91 25.41 14.34
CA LEU A 91 0.35 24.95 14.93
C LEU A 91 1.57 25.64 14.29
N SER A 92 1.50 25.92 12.98
CA SER A 92 2.57 26.61 12.24
C SER A 92 2.63 28.10 12.57
N GLU A 93 1.49 28.74 12.84
CA GLU A 93 1.42 30.11 13.35
C GLU A 93 2.04 30.20 14.75
N CYS A 94 1.71 29.24 15.64
CA CYS A 94 2.32 29.15 16.98
C CYS A 94 3.85 28.99 16.94
N LEU A 95 4.38 28.27 15.95
CA LEU A 95 5.84 28.15 15.73
C LEU A 95 6.47 29.45 15.24
N SER A 96 5.72 30.22 14.45
CA SER A 96 6.19 31.49 13.91
C SER A 96 6.29 32.54 15.02
N ASP A 97 5.37 32.50 15.98
CA ASP A 97 5.36 33.38 17.16
C ASP A 97 6.43 33.00 18.19
N ASP A 98 6.63 31.71 18.45
CA ASP A 98 7.63 31.22 19.41
C ASP A 98 8.34 29.94 18.90
N PRO A 99 9.51 30.07 18.25
CA PRO A 99 10.26 28.94 17.73
C PRO A 99 10.94 28.11 18.82
N SER A 100 10.92 28.55 20.09
CA SER A 100 11.48 27.81 21.23
C SER A 100 10.50 26.76 21.78
N THR A 101 9.28 26.72 21.25
CA THR A 101 8.24 25.79 21.67
C THR A 101 8.64 24.33 21.43
N THR A 102 8.58 23.52 22.49
CA THR A 102 8.93 22.10 22.42
C THR A 102 7.78 21.26 21.84
N LEU A 103 8.12 20.09 21.29
CA LEU A 103 7.13 19.11 20.80
C LEU A 103 6.14 18.65 21.88
N GLN A 104 6.56 18.64 23.16
CA GLN A 104 5.67 18.32 24.29
C GLN A 104 4.65 19.44 24.50
N SER A 105 5.07 20.70 24.38
CA SER A 105 4.16 21.85 24.44
C SER A 105 3.10 21.77 23.34
N PHE A 106 3.47 21.38 22.12
CA PHE A 106 2.52 21.15 21.04
C PHE A 106 1.56 20.01 21.30
N LYS A 107 2.04 18.88 21.83
CA LYS A 107 1.15 17.77 22.22
C LYS A 107 0.12 18.22 23.26
N THR A 108 0.54 18.99 24.26
CA THR A 108 -0.35 19.54 25.29
C THR A 108 -1.36 20.52 24.68
N ARG A 109 -0.93 21.40 23.76
CA ARG A 109 -1.83 22.33 23.05
C ARG A 109 -2.85 21.60 22.18
N ILE A 110 -2.44 20.55 21.47
CA ILE A 110 -3.34 19.75 20.62
C ILE A 110 -4.36 18.99 21.46
N LEU A 111 -3.94 18.47 22.61
CA LEU A 111 -4.84 17.82 23.56
C LEU A 111 -5.83 18.82 24.16
N ALA A 112 -5.38 20.02 24.53
CA ALA A 112 -6.21 21.04 25.16
C ALA A 112 -7.16 21.76 24.19
N GLY A 113 -6.70 22.06 22.97
CA GLY A 113 -7.47 22.82 21.98
C GLY A 113 -8.36 21.95 21.07
N PHE A 114 -7.84 20.80 20.61
CA PHE A 114 -8.51 19.96 19.62
C PHE A 114 -9.04 18.63 20.18
N ALA A 115 -8.80 18.35 21.48
CA ALA A 115 -9.15 17.08 22.13
C ALA A 115 -8.60 15.84 21.40
N LYS A 116 -7.46 15.98 20.72
CA LYS A 116 -6.83 14.91 19.94
C LYS A 116 -5.55 14.42 20.62
N VAL A 117 -5.42 13.11 20.72
CA VAL A 117 -4.19 12.48 21.23
C VAL A 117 -3.25 12.20 20.07
N VAL A 118 -2.15 12.94 20.02
CA VAL A 118 -1.06 12.73 19.06
C VAL A 118 0.20 12.26 19.78
N SER A 119 1.00 11.44 19.11
CA SER A 119 2.31 11.07 19.64
C SER A 119 3.31 12.21 19.40
N THR A 120 4.32 12.31 20.26
CA THR A 120 5.39 13.31 20.14
C THR A 120 6.18 13.19 18.83
N THR A 121 6.23 12.00 18.23
CA THR A 121 6.87 11.76 16.94
C THR A 121 5.95 12.06 15.75
N THR A 122 4.63 12.18 15.97
CA THR A 122 3.68 12.53 14.91
C THR A 122 3.59 14.04 14.69
N VAL A 123 3.74 14.85 15.75
CA VAL A 123 3.78 16.32 15.66
C VAL A 123 4.80 16.83 14.62
N PRO A 124 6.09 16.43 14.66
CA PRO A 124 7.05 16.88 13.67
C PRO A 124 6.73 16.38 12.27
N ASN A 125 6.15 15.18 12.09
CA ASN A 125 5.75 14.70 10.76
C ASN A 125 4.63 15.54 10.12
N TYR A 126 3.75 16.14 10.94
CA TYR A 126 2.74 17.08 10.44
C TYR A 126 3.37 18.42 10.06
N LEU A 127 4.31 18.90 10.87
CA LEU A 127 5.00 20.17 10.65
C LEU A 127 5.99 20.11 9.47
N ASP A 128 6.79 19.05 9.36
CA ASP A 128 7.76 18.83 8.27
C ASP A 128 7.07 18.61 6.92
N GLY A 129 5.85 18.05 6.94
CA GLY A 129 5.01 17.93 5.75
C GLY A 129 4.28 19.21 5.33
N SER A 130 4.26 20.24 6.20
CA SER A 130 3.53 21.51 6.03
C SER A 130 4.46 22.71 5.85
N LEU A 131 5.66 22.65 6.45
CA LEU A 131 6.79 23.50 6.11
C LEU A 131 7.15 23.16 4.67
N TYR A 132 6.58 23.90 3.72
CA TYR A 132 7.00 23.87 2.33
C TYR A 132 8.52 23.84 2.34
N ALA A 133 9.09 22.73 1.86
CA ALA A 133 10.50 22.67 1.58
C ALA A 133 10.77 23.87 0.67
N VAL A 134 11.36 24.94 1.22
CA VAL A 134 11.97 25.99 0.42
C VAL A 134 12.95 25.21 -0.43
N GLY A 135 12.60 25.05 -1.71
CA GLY A 135 13.40 24.27 -2.65
C GLY A 135 14.82 24.78 -2.53
N LYS A 136 15.78 23.87 -2.37
CA LYS A 136 17.20 24.21 -2.32
C LYS A 136 17.46 25.31 -3.34
N PRO A 137 17.98 26.49 -2.97
CA PRO A 137 18.24 27.51 -3.95
C PRO A 137 19.22 26.92 -4.95
N CYS A 138 18.75 26.66 -6.18
CA CYS A 138 19.63 26.37 -7.29
C CYS A 138 20.51 27.60 -7.43
N ARG A 139 21.77 27.53 -6.96
CA ARG A 139 22.78 28.51 -7.33
C ARG A 139 22.86 28.48 -8.85
N LYS A 140 22.26 29.48 -9.51
CA LYS A 140 22.64 29.77 -10.88
C LYS A 140 24.10 30.18 -10.80
N GLN A 141 25.00 29.38 -11.37
CA GLN A 141 26.33 29.87 -11.67
C GLN A 141 26.12 31.01 -12.66
N GLU A 142 26.49 32.23 -12.25
CA GLU A 142 26.66 33.30 -13.22
C GLU A 142 27.75 32.87 -14.20
N PRO A 143 27.54 33.05 -15.51
CA PRO A 143 28.61 32.84 -16.46
C PRO A 143 29.69 33.88 -16.17
N VAL A 144 30.85 33.41 -15.72
CA VAL A 144 32.08 34.21 -15.67
C VAL A 144 32.31 34.71 -17.09
N SER A 145 32.08 36.01 -17.30
CA SER A 145 32.44 36.67 -18.55
C SER A 145 33.95 36.63 -18.65
N ALA A 146 34.45 35.92 -19.66
CA ALA A 146 35.86 35.94 -20.02
C ALA A 146 36.18 37.34 -20.55
N GLU A 147 36.96 38.11 -19.81
CA GLU A 147 37.61 39.29 -20.33
C GLU A 147 38.75 38.83 -21.24
N ASP A 148 38.61 39.10 -22.54
CA ASP A 148 39.64 38.91 -23.56
C ASP A 148 40.60 40.10 -23.53
N HIS A 149 41.86 39.80 -23.80
CA HIS A 149 43.06 40.54 -23.41
C HIS A 149 43.45 41.67 -24.36
#